data_AF-N9M7Y6-F1
#
_entry.id   AF-N9M7Y6-F1
#
_cell.length_a   1.000
_cell.length_b   1.000
_cell.length_c   1.000
_cell.angle_alpha   90.00
_cell.angle_beta   90.00
_cell.angle_gamma   90.00
#
_symmetry.space_group_name_H-M   'P 1'
#
loop_
_entity.id
_entity.type
_entity.pdbx_description
1 polymer ?
#
loop_
_entity_poly.entity_id
_entity_poly.type
_entity_poly.pdbx_seq_one_letter_code
_entity_poly.pdbx_strand_id
1 'polypeptide(L)'
;MLTAPELATKFKTLYEIAFHEYKDECDRSKRIEEKVGRIFTVLNIFIVLAVTAITKNEYWSSFKNHYLIFQIFEIIILLLFFSLLFFAWSKLLSVMQDTKVKKLELNHELEDVIYDDEQNPNHLYWKLYKTYRSSIEQNTVEMNLRSKIIEDALKDLKKAFWCFISFIFILFLTLLKTTVES
;
A
#
# COMPACT_ATOMS: atom_id res chain seq x y z
N MET A 1 -34.90 -34.35 11.61
CA MET A 1 -35.01 -34.16 10.15
C MET A 1 -35.35 -32.70 9.93
N LEU A 2 -34.48 -31.93 9.27
CA LEU A 2 -34.80 -30.54 8.89
C LEU A 2 -35.83 -30.55 7.78
N THR A 3 -36.83 -29.68 7.86
CA THR A 3 -37.83 -29.55 6.79
C THR A 3 -37.20 -28.84 5.58
N ALA A 4 -37.66 -29.17 4.37
CA ALA A 4 -37.18 -28.56 3.12
C ALA A 4 -37.11 -27.00 3.14
N PRO A 5 -38.08 -26.25 3.71
CA PRO A 5 -37.99 -24.79 3.82
C PRO A 5 -36.93 -24.29 4.81
N GLU A 6 -36.68 -25.01 5.91
CA GLU A 6 -35.61 -24.65 6.86
C GLU A 6 -34.22 -24.83 6.25
N LEU A 7 -34.06 -25.84 5.38
CA LEU A 7 -32.80 -26.12 4.70
C LEU A 7 -32.47 -25.01 3.68
N ALA A 8 -33.48 -24.57 2.91
CA ALA A 8 -33.33 -23.46 1.96
C ALA A 8 -32.97 -22.14 2.64
N THR A 9 -33.61 -21.85 3.78
CA THR A 9 -33.31 -20.66 4.58
C THR A 9 -31.86 -20.68 5.06
N LYS A 10 -31.36 -21.82 5.54
CA LYS A 10 -29.96 -21.95 6.00
C LYS A 10 -28.93 -21.73 4.89
N PHE A 11 -29.14 -22.33 3.71
CA PHE A 11 -28.22 -22.15 2.58
C PHE A 11 -28.23 -20.73 2.06
N LYS A 12 -29.40 -20.09 2.00
CA LYS A 12 -29.53 -18.68 1.66
C LYS A 12 -28.78 -17.78 2.65
N THR A 13 -28.94 -18.01 3.95
CA THR A 13 -28.21 -17.25 4.99
C THR A 13 -26.70 -17.44 4.88
N LEU A 14 -26.22 -18.67 4.62
CA LEU A 14 -24.78 -18.92 4.41
C LEU A 14 -24.23 -18.16 3.20
N TYR A 15 -24.97 -18.14 2.10
CA TYR A 15 -24.63 -17.35 0.93
C TYR A 15 -24.58 -15.85 1.25
N GLU A 16 -25.60 -15.30 1.92
CA GLU A 16 -25.66 -13.87 2.27
C GLU A 16 -24.49 -13.44 3.14
N ILE A 17 -24.11 -14.26 4.14
CA ILE A 17 -22.93 -14.01 4.98
C ILE A 17 -21.67 -13.98 4.12
N ALA A 18 -21.44 -15.00 3.29
CA ALA A 18 -20.25 -15.07 2.45
C ALA A 18 -20.19 -13.94 1.41
N PHE A 19 -21.33 -13.50 0.88
CA PHE A 19 -21.41 -12.35 -0.02
C PHE A 19 -21.05 -11.05 0.70
N HIS A 20 -21.54 -10.84 1.92
CA HIS A 20 -21.19 -9.67 2.73
C HIS A 20 -19.69 -9.66 3.07
N GLU A 21 -19.13 -10.78 3.51
CA GLU A 21 -17.69 -10.90 3.80
C GLU A 21 -16.84 -10.64 2.55
N TYR A 22 -17.25 -11.15 1.40
CA TYR A 22 -16.57 -10.89 0.13
C TYR A 22 -16.59 -9.40 -0.24
N LYS A 23 -17.74 -8.73 -0.06
CA LYS A 23 -17.86 -7.30 -0.31
C LYS A 23 -16.95 -6.49 0.62
N ASP A 24 -16.93 -6.83 1.91
CA ASP A 24 -16.04 -6.18 2.89
C ASP A 24 -14.56 -6.35 2.52
N GLU A 25 -14.19 -7.51 1.97
CA GLU A 25 -12.85 -7.80 1.48
C GLU A 25 -12.49 -6.97 0.23
N CYS A 26 -13.42 -6.83 -0.73
CA CYS A 26 -13.24 -5.92 -1.86
C CYS A 26 -13.06 -4.46 -1.41
N ASP A 27 -13.87 -4.01 -0.45
CA ASP A 27 -13.76 -2.67 0.14
C ASP A 27 -12.43 -2.51 0.90
N ARG A 28 -11.97 -3.55 1.60
CA ARG A 28 -10.65 -3.58 2.24
C ARG A 28 -9.55 -3.39 1.19
N SER A 29 -9.65 -4.03 0.02
CA SER A 29 -8.66 -3.88 -1.04
C SER A 29 -8.62 -2.47 -1.59
N LYS A 30 -9.80 -1.89 -1.85
CA LYS A 30 -9.88 -0.50 -2.32
C LYS A 30 -9.25 0.48 -1.33
N ARG A 31 -9.50 0.31 -0.03
CA ARG A 31 -8.87 1.13 1.03
C ARG A 31 -7.35 1.00 1.03
N ILE A 32 -6.83 -0.19 0.74
CA ILE A 32 -5.39 -0.43 0.62
C ILE A 32 -4.81 0.31 -0.60
N GLU A 33 -5.44 0.22 -1.77
CA GLU A 33 -5.00 0.95 -2.97
C GLU A 33 -4.99 2.47 -2.76
N GLU A 34 -6.03 3.02 -2.14
CA GLU A 34 -6.09 4.44 -1.77
C GLU A 34 -4.98 4.83 -0.78
N LYS A 35 -4.61 3.93 0.13
CA LYS A 35 -3.50 4.14 1.07
C LYS A 35 -2.15 4.14 0.34
N VAL A 36 -1.94 3.19 -0.58
CA VAL A 36 -0.74 3.12 -1.43
C VAL A 36 -0.58 4.40 -2.24
N GLY A 37 -1.65 4.85 -2.91
CA GLY A 37 -1.65 6.08 -3.69
C GLY A 37 -1.24 7.30 -2.85
N ARG A 38 -1.82 7.46 -1.65
CA ARG A 38 -1.45 8.53 -0.72
C ARG A 38 0.01 8.48 -0.29
N ILE A 39 0.53 7.31 0.04
CA ILE A 39 1.95 7.13 0.44
C ILE A 39 2.87 7.50 -0.74
N PHE A 40 2.51 7.07 -1.95
CA PHE A 40 3.26 7.37 -3.16
C PHE A 40 3.32 8.88 -3.44
N THR A 41 2.19 9.60 -3.27
CA THR A 41 2.16 11.06 -3.37
C THR A 41 3.11 11.71 -2.35
N VAL A 42 3.06 11.31 -1.08
CA VAL A 42 3.93 11.85 -0.03
C VAL A 42 5.40 11.61 -0.36
N LEU A 43 5.74 10.41 -0.82
CA LEU A 43 7.10 10.04 -1.23
C LEU A 43 7.61 10.93 -2.38
N ASN A 44 6.78 11.20 -3.39
CA ASN A 44 7.15 12.09 -4.49
C ASN A 44 7.36 13.54 -4.03
N ILE A 45 6.54 14.03 -3.09
CA ILE A 45 6.73 15.36 -2.50
C ILE A 45 8.10 15.45 -1.81
N PHE A 46 8.49 14.44 -1.03
CA PHE A 46 9.81 14.41 -0.39
C PHE A 46 10.96 14.43 -1.39
N ILE A 47 10.86 13.65 -2.48
CA ILE A 47 11.86 13.64 -3.56
C ILE A 47 11.99 15.05 -4.16
N VAL A 48 10.88 15.68 -4.54
CA VAL A 48 10.89 17.01 -5.16
C VAL A 48 11.45 18.06 -4.21
N LEU A 49 11.06 18.05 -2.94
CA LEU A 49 11.58 18.98 -1.93
C LEU A 49 13.10 18.82 -1.74
N ALA A 50 13.58 17.58 -1.61
CA ALA A 50 15.00 17.31 -1.43
C ALA A 50 15.82 17.72 -2.67
N VAL A 51 15.38 17.34 -3.87
CA VAL A 51 16.04 17.73 -5.13
C VAL A 51 16.07 19.24 -5.30
N THR A 52 14.95 19.92 -5.01
CA THR A 52 14.88 21.39 -5.07
C THR A 52 15.84 22.04 -4.08
N ALA A 53 15.95 21.52 -2.86
CA ALA A 53 16.87 22.03 -1.85
C ALA A 53 18.35 21.88 -2.29
N ILE A 54 18.70 20.73 -2.85
CA ILE A 54 20.08 20.42 -3.28
C ILE A 54 20.47 21.17 -4.57
N THR A 55 19.49 21.46 -5.44
CA THR A 55 19.76 22.15 -6.73
C THR A 55 19.98 23.66 -6.56
N LYS A 56 19.57 24.23 -5.41
CA LYS A 56 19.79 25.64 -5.11
C LYS A 56 21.28 25.96 -5.00
N ASN A 57 21.69 27.10 -5.56
CA ASN A 57 23.10 27.46 -5.61
C ASN A 57 23.65 27.82 -4.22
N GLU A 58 22.78 28.34 -3.34
CA GLU A 58 23.08 28.64 -1.95
C GLU A 58 23.50 27.38 -1.18
N TYR A 59 22.88 26.23 -1.46
CA TYR A 59 23.27 24.95 -0.88
C TYR A 59 24.72 24.61 -1.23
N TRP A 60 25.10 24.70 -2.50
CA TRP A 60 26.47 24.37 -2.93
C TRP A 60 27.52 25.36 -2.44
N SER A 61 27.16 26.64 -2.34
CA SER A 61 28.04 27.65 -1.75
C SER A 61 28.31 27.36 -0.27
N SER A 62 27.26 27.04 0.48
CA SER A 62 27.35 26.67 1.89
C SER A 62 28.11 25.36 2.10
N PHE A 63 27.82 24.35 1.26
CA PHE A 63 28.50 23.05 1.25
C PHE A 63 30.02 23.19 1.11
N LYS A 64 30.50 23.99 0.15
CA LYS A 64 31.95 24.17 -0.10
C LYS A 64 32.69 24.84 1.05
N ASN A 65 32.02 25.70 1.81
CA ASN A 65 32.61 26.45 2.92
C ASN A 65 32.65 25.66 4.24
N HIS A 66 32.11 24.44 4.27
CA HIS A 66 32.12 23.58 5.46
C HIS A 66 33.43 22.85 5.71
N TYR A 67 33.61 22.43 6.97
CA TYR A 67 34.60 21.41 7.29
C TYR A 67 34.29 20.10 6.57
N LEU A 68 35.35 19.42 6.11
CA LEU A 68 35.27 18.13 5.41
C LEU A 68 34.40 17.09 6.14
N ILE A 69 34.44 17.07 7.49
CA ILE A 69 33.66 16.13 8.29
C ILE A 69 32.15 16.33 8.09
N PHE A 70 31.66 17.58 8.08
CA PHE A 70 30.25 17.88 7.86
C PHE A 70 29.83 17.59 6.42
N GLN A 71 30.69 17.89 5.44
CA GLN A 71 30.45 17.55 4.03
C GLN A 71 30.27 16.04 3.82
N ILE A 72 31.16 15.23 4.41
CA ILE A 72 31.07 13.77 4.34
C ILE A 72 29.77 13.29 5.00
N PHE A 73 29.41 13.84 6.16
CA PHE A 73 28.20 13.46 6.88
C PHE A 73 26.92 13.81 6.10
N GLU A 74 26.87 15.00 5.48
CA GLU A 74 25.77 15.41 4.60
C GLU A 74 25.61 14.48 3.40
N ILE A 75 26.72 14.13 2.72
CA ILE A 75 26.69 13.18 1.59
C ILE A 75 26.15 11.82 2.04
N ILE A 76 26.60 11.30 3.18
CA ILE A 76 26.13 10.01 3.72
C ILE A 76 24.64 10.07 4.01
N ILE A 77 24.15 11.15 4.64
CA ILE A 77 22.72 11.32 4.94
C ILE A 77 21.90 11.41 3.67
N LEU A 78 22.36 12.15 2.66
CA LEU A 78 21.66 12.26 1.38
C LEU A 78 21.60 10.91 0.66
N LEU A 79 22.71 10.17 0.60
CA LEU A 79 22.73 8.82 0.03
C LEU A 79 21.76 7.88 0.75
N LEU A 80 21.76 7.92 2.08
CA LEU A 80 20.88 7.08 2.90
C LEU A 80 19.40 7.48 2.73
N PHE A 81 19.12 8.78 2.66
CA PHE A 81 17.79 9.33 2.39
C PHE A 81 17.24 8.86 1.03
N PHE A 82 17.99 9.08 -0.05
CA PHE A 82 17.58 8.65 -1.39
C PHE A 82 17.47 7.14 -1.52
N SER A 83 18.35 6.37 -0.86
CA SER A 83 18.26 4.91 -0.83
C SER A 83 16.97 4.43 -0.17
N LEU A 84 16.60 5.00 0.98
CA LEU A 84 15.36 4.66 1.68
C LEU A 84 14.12 5.04 0.86
N LEU A 85 14.13 6.21 0.21
CA LEU A 85 13.05 6.60 -0.70
C LEU A 85 12.95 5.64 -1.90
N PHE A 86 14.07 5.23 -2.49
CA PHE A 86 14.08 4.29 -3.59
C PHE A 86 13.55 2.90 -3.19
N PHE A 87 13.91 2.41 -2.00
CA PHE A 87 13.38 1.15 -1.48
C PHE A 87 11.87 1.23 -1.22
N ALA A 88 11.40 2.32 -0.60
CA ALA A 88 9.97 2.55 -0.39
C ALA A 88 9.21 2.65 -1.71
N TRP A 89 9.77 3.37 -2.70
CA TRP A 89 9.20 3.49 -4.05
C TRP A 89 9.08 2.13 -4.74
N SER A 90 10.15 1.32 -4.71
CA SER A 90 10.17 -0.01 -5.34
C SER A 90 9.15 -0.96 -4.71
N LYS A 91 9.01 -0.96 -3.37
CA LYS A 91 8.01 -1.76 -2.65
C LYS A 91 6.57 -1.33 -2.98
N LEU A 92 6.33 -0.03 -3.11
CA LEU A 92 4.99 0.47 -3.49
C LEU A 92 4.68 0.13 -4.95
N LEU A 93 5.66 0.20 -5.83
CA LEU A 93 5.50 -0.17 -7.24
C LEU A 93 5.09 -1.64 -7.38
N SER A 94 5.73 -2.56 -6.63
CA SER A 94 5.39 -3.98 -6.68
C SER A 94 3.93 -4.23 -6.24
N VAL A 95 3.45 -3.49 -5.24
CA VAL A 95 2.05 -3.59 -4.77
C VAL A 95 1.06 -3.05 -5.80
N MET A 96 1.44 -2.04 -6.59
CA MET A 96 0.58 -1.49 -7.65
C MET A 96 0.51 -2.37 -8.91
N GLN A 97 1.60 -3.08 -9.25
CA GLN A 97 1.65 -3.93 -10.43
C GLN A 97 0.92 -5.26 -10.25
N ASP A 98 0.83 -5.77 -9.02
CA ASP A 98 -0.06 -6.87 -8.68
C ASP A 98 -1.51 -6.36 -8.66
N THR A 99 -2.17 -6.23 -9.81
CA THR A 99 -3.64 -6.10 -9.88
C THR A 99 -4.24 -7.48 -10.11
N LYS A 100 -4.40 -8.26 -9.04
CA LYS A 100 -5.05 -9.57 -9.07
C LYS A 100 -5.91 -9.85 -7.84
N VAL A 101 -6.55 -8.83 -7.26
CA VAL A 101 -7.74 -9.16 -6.47
C VAL A 101 -8.71 -9.84 -7.43
N LYS A 102 -8.93 -11.13 -7.22
CA LYS A 102 -9.79 -11.94 -8.07
C LYS A 102 -11.21 -11.42 -7.84
N LYS A 103 -11.59 -10.43 -8.65
CA LYS A 103 -12.98 -10.04 -8.78
C LYS A 103 -13.69 -11.28 -9.29
N LEU A 104 -14.78 -11.65 -8.62
CA LEU A 104 -15.63 -12.70 -9.13
C LEU A 104 -16.21 -12.15 -10.42
N GLU A 105 -15.56 -12.45 -11.55
CA GLU A 105 -16.15 -12.19 -12.84
C GLU A 105 -17.40 -13.05 -12.91
N LEU A 106 -18.53 -12.43 -13.23
CA LEU A 106 -19.72 -13.12 -13.70
C LEU A 106 -19.32 -13.75 -15.04
N ASN A 107 -18.65 -14.89 -14.96
CA ASN A 107 -18.34 -15.70 -16.13
C ASN A 107 -19.62 -16.40 -16.58
N HIS A 108 -19.74 -16.69 -17.87
CA HIS A 108 -20.90 -17.39 -18.42
C HIS A 108 -21.17 -18.72 -17.69
N GLU A 109 -20.16 -19.39 -17.14
CA GLU A 109 -20.34 -20.56 -16.28
C GLU A 109 -21.16 -20.30 -14.99
N LEU A 110 -21.15 -19.08 -14.44
CA LEU A 110 -21.96 -18.73 -13.27
C LEU A 110 -23.38 -18.36 -13.69
N GLU A 111 -23.55 -17.71 -14.85
CA GLU A 111 -24.86 -17.44 -15.45
C GLU A 111 -25.55 -18.76 -15.86
N ASP A 112 -24.85 -19.65 -16.55
CA ASP A 112 -25.33 -20.97 -16.96
C ASP A 112 -25.73 -21.82 -15.75
N VAL A 113 -24.99 -21.73 -14.64
CA VAL A 113 -25.33 -22.40 -13.37
C VAL A 113 -26.56 -21.80 -12.68
N ILE A 114 -26.83 -20.50 -12.86
CA ILE A 114 -28.04 -19.85 -12.35
C ILE A 114 -29.24 -20.22 -13.22
N TYR A 115 -29.06 -20.35 -14.54
CA TYR A 115 -30.12 -20.70 -15.50
C TYR A 115 -30.47 -22.20 -15.53
N ASP A 116 -29.49 -23.10 -15.41
CA ASP A 116 -29.71 -24.56 -15.49
C ASP A 116 -30.24 -25.17 -14.17
N ASP A 117 -30.06 -24.50 -13.03
CA ASP A 117 -30.29 -25.07 -11.69
C ASP A 117 -31.51 -24.45 -10.95
N GLU A 118 -32.45 -23.86 -11.69
CA GLU A 118 -33.72 -23.32 -11.15
C GLU A 118 -34.51 -24.35 -10.32
N GLN A 119 -34.30 -25.65 -10.56
CA GLN A 119 -34.99 -26.74 -9.87
C GLN A 119 -34.42 -27.08 -8.49
N ASN A 120 -33.23 -26.59 -8.11
CA ASN A 120 -32.64 -26.87 -6.80
C ASN A 120 -31.93 -25.65 -6.17
N PRO A 121 -32.71 -24.72 -5.57
CA PRO A 121 -32.17 -23.48 -5.00
C PRO A 121 -31.12 -23.71 -3.90
N ASN A 122 -31.21 -24.84 -3.19
CA ASN A 122 -30.24 -25.19 -2.13
C ASN A 122 -28.86 -25.48 -2.69
N HIS A 123 -28.79 -26.17 -3.84
CA HIS A 123 -27.54 -26.49 -4.50
C HIS A 123 -26.89 -25.22 -5.08
N LEU A 124 -27.69 -24.33 -5.66
CA LEU A 124 -27.24 -23.03 -6.15
C LEU A 124 -26.62 -22.19 -5.03
N TYR A 125 -27.34 -21.99 -3.91
CA TYR A 125 -26.82 -21.22 -2.77
C TYR A 125 -25.54 -21.82 -2.18
N TRP A 126 -25.46 -23.15 -2.10
CA TRP A 126 -24.27 -23.84 -1.62
C TRP A 126 -23.06 -23.67 -2.55
N LYS A 127 -23.29 -23.74 -3.88
CA LYS A 127 -22.24 -23.54 -4.87
C LYS A 127 -21.73 -22.11 -4.86
N LEU A 128 -22.63 -21.12 -4.79
CA LEU A 128 -22.26 -19.71 -4.62
C LEU A 128 -21.47 -19.48 -3.33
N TYR A 129 -21.93 -20.03 -2.20
CA TYR A 129 -21.22 -19.97 -0.92
C TYR A 129 -19.78 -20.49 -1.04
N LYS A 130 -19.58 -21.67 -1.63
CA LYS A 130 -18.23 -22.23 -1.84
C LYS A 130 -17.34 -21.34 -2.71
N THR A 131 -17.91 -20.76 -3.77
CA THR A 131 -17.20 -19.85 -4.67
C THR A 131 -16.76 -18.57 -3.96
N TYR A 132 -17.65 -17.92 -3.20
CA TYR A 132 -17.29 -16.75 -2.39
C TYR A 132 -16.24 -17.10 -1.34
N ARG A 133 -16.42 -18.20 -0.61
CA ARG A 133 -15.47 -18.63 0.41
C ARG A 133 -14.07 -18.89 -0.15
N SER A 134 -13.97 -19.59 -1.27
CA SER A 134 -12.67 -19.84 -1.92
C SER A 134 -12.01 -18.54 -2.37
N SER A 135 -12.80 -17.57 -2.85
CA SER A 135 -12.30 -16.25 -3.25
C SER A 135 -11.84 -15.42 -2.05
N ILE A 136 -12.57 -15.46 -0.94
CA ILE A 136 -12.19 -14.81 0.32
C ILE A 136 -10.88 -15.40 0.85
N GLU A 137 -10.74 -16.72 0.88
CA GLU A 137 -9.54 -17.39 1.38
C GLU A 137 -8.30 -17.01 0.54
N GLN A 138 -8.43 -16.97 -0.79
CA GLN A 138 -7.34 -16.53 -1.68
C GLN A 138 -7.00 -15.04 -1.50
N ASN A 139 -8.03 -14.18 -1.53
CA ASN A 139 -7.85 -12.73 -1.39
C ASN A 139 -7.23 -12.38 -0.02
N THR A 140 -7.63 -13.06 1.05
CA THR A 140 -7.12 -12.79 2.40
C THR A 140 -5.61 -12.98 2.50
N VAL A 141 -5.09 -14.07 1.93
CA VAL A 141 -3.65 -14.36 1.94
C VAL A 141 -2.88 -13.30 1.16
N GLU A 142 -3.35 -12.96 -0.04
CA GLU A 142 -2.71 -11.96 -0.89
C GLU A 142 -2.75 -10.56 -0.25
N MET A 143 -3.90 -10.18 0.30
CA MET A 143 -4.08 -8.89 0.96
C MET A 143 -3.26 -8.74 2.23
N ASN A 144 -3.07 -9.81 3.00
CA ASN A 144 -2.19 -9.79 4.16
C ASN A 144 -0.73 -9.57 3.74
N LEU A 145 -0.30 -10.19 2.65
CA LEU A 145 1.04 -10.00 2.08
C LEU A 145 1.23 -8.55 1.59
N ARG A 146 0.25 -8.00 0.85
CA ARG A 146 0.28 -6.59 0.43
C ARG A 146 0.33 -5.63 1.60
N SER A 147 -0.50 -5.87 2.61
CA SER A 147 -0.53 -5.04 3.83
C SER A 147 0.85 -4.99 4.49
N LYS A 148 1.53 -6.14 4.59
CA LYS A 148 2.89 -6.21 5.14
C LYS A 148 3.91 -5.43 4.31
N ILE A 149 3.87 -5.53 2.97
CA ILE A 149 4.77 -4.75 2.10
C ILE A 149 4.54 -3.24 2.28
N ILE A 150 3.28 -2.82 2.39
CA ILE A 150 2.93 -1.41 2.62
C ILE A 150 3.42 -0.93 3.98
N GLU A 151 3.27 -1.74 5.03
CA GLU A 151 3.81 -1.43 6.35
C GLU A 151 5.33 -1.29 6.32
N ASP A 152 6.03 -2.15 5.59
CA ASP A 152 7.47 -2.07 5.44
C ASP A 152 7.90 -0.84 4.62
N ALA A 153 7.16 -0.47 3.57
CA ALA A 153 7.38 0.77 2.83
C ALA A 153 7.16 2.02 3.73
N LEU A 154 6.15 1.99 4.60
CA LEU A 154 5.91 3.05 5.59
C LEU A 154 7.04 3.17 6.60
N LYS A 155 7.62 2.04 7.06
CA LYS A 155 8.79 2.07 7.94
C LYS A 155 9.99 2.72 7.26
N ASP A 156 10.23 2.42 5.98
CA ASP A 156 11.32 3.03 5.22
C ASP A 156 11.08 4.53 4.99
N LEU A 157 9.84 4.92 4.66
CA LEU A 157 9.46 6.34 4.56
C LEU A 157 9.65 7.08 5.89
N LYS A 158 9.30 6.46 7.03
CA LYS A 158 9.53 7.04 8.35
C LYS A 158 11.02 7.22 8.65
N LYS A 159 11.87 6.26 8.26
CA LYS A 159 13.33 6.41 8.38
C LYS A 159 13.83 7.54 7.48
N ALA A 160 13.36 7.62 6.23
CA ALA A 160 13.72 8.70 5.31
C ALA A 160 13.32 10.07 5.87
N PHE A 161 12.16 10.18 6.50
CA PHE A 161 11.73 11.40 7.18
C PHE A 161 12.71 11.84 8.28
N TRP A 162 13.19 10.91 9.11
CA TRP A 162 14.21 11.22 10.11
C TRP A 162 15.54 11.66 9.48
N CYS A 163 15.95 11.02 8.38
CA CYS A 163 17.12 11.46 7.62
C CYS A 163 16.96 12.87 7.07
N PHE A 164 15.76 13.21 6.58
CA PHE A 164 15.45 14.54 6.09
C PHE A 164 15.48 15.60 7.20
N ILE A 165 14.96 15.28 8.39
CA ILE A 165 15.07 16.17 9.55
C ILE A 165 16.55 16.38 9.92
N SER A 166 17.34 15.30 9.98
CA SER A 166 18.78 15.40 10.26
C SER A 166 19.50 16.27 9.23
N PHE A 167 19.14 16.14 7.95
CA PHE A 167 19.69 16.97 6.87
C PHE A 167 19.35 18.46 7.07
N ILE A 168 18.08 18.80 7.35
CA ILE A 168 17.68 20.18 7.65
C ILE A 168 18.40 20.72 8.88
N PHE A 169 18.55 19.90 9.92
CA PHE A 169 19.22 20.32 11.15
C PHE A 169 20.70 20.67 10.90
N ILE A 170 21.40 19.87 10.10
CA ILE A 170 22.78 20.16 9.72
C ILE A 170 22.83 21.48 8.93
N LEU A 171 21.99 21.64 7.91
CA LEU A 171 21.90 22.88 7.14
C LEU A 171 21.61 24.11 8.01
N PHE A 172 20.77 23.97 9.03
CA PHE A 172 20.47 25.05 9.96
C PHE A 172 21.69 25.42 10.82
N LEU A 173 22.41 24.42 11.37
CA LEU A 173 23.64 24.65 12.12
C LEU A 173 24.68 25.37 11.27
N THR A 174 24.75 25.03 9.98
CA THR A 174 25.61 25.71 9.02
C THR A 174 25.26 27.17 8.86
N LEU A 175 23.98 27.46 8.60
CA LEU A 175 23.51 28.82 8.37
C LEU A 175 23.76 29.70 9.59
N LEU A 176 23.53 29.17 10.80
CA LEU A 176 23.87 29.85 12.05
C LEU A 176 25.36 30.19 12.12
N LYS A 177 26.26 29.23 11.83
CA LYS A 177 27.70 29.47 11.85
C LYS A 177 28.11 30.59 10.88
N THR A 178 27.62 30.54 9.64
CA THR A 178 27.91 31.59 8.65
C THR A 178 27.38 32.97 9.04
N THR A 179 26.31 33.04 9.85
CA THR A 179 25.76 34.32 10.31
C THR A 179 26.53 34.89 11.51
N VAL A 180 27.13 34.02 12.34
CA VAL A 180 27.92 34.42 13.53
C VAL A 180 29.35 34.81 13.16
N GLU A 181 29.91 34.24 12.08
CA GLU A 181 31.26 34.57 11.57
C GLU A 181 31.27 35.74 10.57
N SER A 182 30.10 36.25 10.19
CA SER A 182 29.90 37.46 9.37
C SER A 182 29.82 38.72 10.22
#